data_AF-A0A832DLP1-F1
#
_entry.id   AF-A0A832DLP1-F1
#
_cell.length_a   1.000
_cell.length_b   1.000
_cell.length_c   1.000
_cell.angle_alpha   90.00
_cell.angle_beta   90.00
_cell.angle_gamma   90.00
#
_symmetry.space_group_name_H-M   'P 1'
#
loop_
_entity.id
_entity.type
_entity.pdbx_description
1 polymer ?
#
loop_
_entity_poly.entity_id
_entity_poly.type
_entity_poly.pdbx_seq_one_letter_code
_entity_poly.pdbx_strand_id
1 'polypeptide(L)'
;MARLRLTPYGIAYVLVLTALLVVPADAEWHAQREHRWLATRLGLSPASAVRDFVLNVGIFVPIGVMVALRRGAGRAGAVAAIATAIGGAAAFSIAAETAQFWLAWRASSLADVVANTLGAGAGAALTVTGRQAVRASATPKTGLSVRSTSDSSPSVGNGSE
;
A
#
# COMPACT_ATOMS: atom_id res chain seq x y z
N MET A 1 -6.12 18.16 10.75
CA MET A 1 -5.35 16.97 11.17
C MET A 1 -6.30 15.79 11.26
N ALA A 2 -6.22 14.82 10.34
CA ALA A 2 -7.05 13.62 10.40
C ALA A 2 -6.51 12.69 11.50
N ARG A 3 -7.31 12.42 12.56
CA ARG A 3 -6.93 11.46 13.60
C ARG A 3 -6.84 10.08 12.95
N LEU A 4 -5.66 9.46 13.01
CA LEU A 4 -5.42 8.11 12.52
C LEU A 4 -6.09 7.10 13.48
N ARG A 5 -7.42 6.95 13.39
CA ARG A 5 -8.13 5.90 14.11
C ARG A 5 -7.84 4.58 13.39
N LEU A 6 -6.99 3.74 13.98
CA LEU A 6 -6.89 2.35 13.54
C LEU A 6 -8.20 1.65 13.88
N THR A 7 -8.84 1.08 12.87
CA THR A 7 -9.96 0.16 13.06
C THR A 7 -9.48 -1.05 13.86
N PRO A 8 -10.35 -1.74 14.63
CA PRO A 8 -9.96 -2.94 15.37
C PRO A 8 -9.29 -3.99 14.46
N TYR A 9 -9.75 -4.12 13.21
CA TYR A 9 -9.11 -4.96 12.19
C TYR A 9 -7.69 -4.51 11.82
N GLY A 10 -7.43 -3.20 11.75
CA GLY A 10 -6.11 -2.67 11.49
C GLY A 10 -5.15 -2.92 12.66
N ILE A 11 -5.64 -2.84 13.90
CA ILE A 11 -4.86 -3.19 15.09
C ILE A 11 -4.55 -4.69 15.08
N ALA A 12 -5.56 -5.54 14.88
CA ALA A 12 -5.37 -6.99 14.79
C ALA A 12 -4.37 -7.36 13.69
N TYR A 13 -4.44 -6.72 12.53
CA TYR A 13 -3.49 -6.92 11.44
C TYR A 13 -2.06 -6.53 11.85
N VAL A 14 -1.87 -5.39 12.48
CA VAL A 14 -0.53 -4.95 12.95
C VAL A 14 0.02 -5.90 14.01
N LEU A 15 -0.83 -6.40 14.91
CA LEU A 15 -0.43 -7.39 15.91
C LEU A 15 -0.03 -8.72 15.27
N VAL A 16 -0.82 -9.22 14.31
CA VAL A 16 -0.48 -10.42 13.54
C VAL A 16 0.80 -10.20 12.74
N LEU A 17 0.96 -9.04 12.10
CA LEU A 17 2.17 -8.69 11.37
C LEU A 17 3.41 -8.69 12.27
N THR A 18 3.30 -8.05 13.44
CA THR A 18 4.35 -8.04 14.45
C THR A 18 4.67 -9.45 14.91
N ALA A 19 3.64 -10.25 15.20
CA ALA A 19 3.80 -11.64 15.56
C ALA A 19 4.49 -12.43 14.43
N LEU A 20 4.11 -12.25 13.17
CA LEU A 20 4.73 -12.94 12.03
C LEU A 20 6.19 -12.52 11.79
N LEU A 21 6.53 -11.26 12.07
CA LEU A 21 7.92 -10.77 12.02
C LEU A 21 8.77 -11.31 13.18
N VAL A 22 8.15 -11.52 14.34
CA VAL A 22 8.83 -11.98 15.57
C VAL A 22 8.86 -13.51 15.66
N VAL A 23 7.86 -14.21 15.12
CA VAL A 23 7.78 -15.67 15.03
C VAL A 23 8.70 -16.14 13.91
N PRO A 24 9.48 -17.20 14.12
CA PRO A 24 10.33 -17.76 13.07
C PRO A 24 9.45 -18.33 11.96
N ALA A 25 9.42 -17.66 10.79
CA ALA A 25 8.89 -18.25 9.57
C ALA A 25 9.83 -19.34 9.02
N ASP A 26 11.07 -19.32 9.50
CA ASP A 26 12.09 -20.34 9.32
C ASP A 26 11.80 -21.55 10.22
N ALA A 27 11.19 -22.56 9.62
CA ALA A 27 11.14 -23.94 10.12
C ALA A 27 12.55 -24.61 10.16
N GLU A 28 13.60 -23.86 10.45
CA GLU A 28 15.00 -24.29 10.48
C GLU A 28 15.58 -24.19 11.90
N TRP A 29 14.87 -24.78 12.86
CA TRP A 29 15.26 -24.75 14.27
C TRP A 29 16.62 -25.43 14.57
N HIS A 30 17.27 -26.16 13.64
CA HIS A 30 18.45 -26.99 13.98
C HIS A 30 19.63 -27.13 12.99
N ALA A 31 19.70 -26.45 11.83
CA ALA A 31 20.68 -26.90 10.80
C ALA A 31 22.00 -26.12 10.62
N GLN A 32 22.17 -24.83 10.98
CA GLN A 32 23.12 -24.04 10.18
C GLN A 32 23.86 -22.87 10.82
N ARG A 33 24.42 -23.07 12.02
CA ARG A 33 25.15 -22.00 12.72
C ARG A 33 26.54 -21.66 12.15
N GLU A 34 27.16 -22.49 11.31
CA GLU A 34 28.58 -22.29 10.94
C GLU A 34 28.90 -22.06 9.45
N HIS A 35 28.04 -22.44 8.48
CA HIS A 35 28.36 -22.27 7.05
C HIS A 35 27.38 -21.39 6.26
N ARG A 36 26.21 -21.04 6.82
CA ARG A 36 25.21 -20.25 6.09
C ARG A 36 25.37 -18.74 6.20
N TRP A 37 26.07 -18.19 7.19
CA TRP A 37 26.26 -16.73 7.25
C TRP A 37 26.96 -16.18 5.98
N LEU A 38 27.94 -16.93 5.45
CA LEU A 38 28.56 -16.65 4.15
C LEU A 38 27.59 -16.94 2.99
N ALA A 39 26.90 -18.08 2.99
CA ALA A 39 25.97 -18.45 1.93
C ALA A 39 24.73 -17.54 1.80
N THR A 40 24.23 -16.98 2.90
CA THR A 40 23.05 -16.10 2.94
C THR A 40 23.43 -14.66 2.63
N ARG A 41 24.63 -14.20 2.99
CA ARG A 41 25.17 -12.93 2.46
C ARG A 41 25.59 -13.03 0.98
N LEU A 42 25.86 -14.23 0.48
CA LEU A 42 26.25 -14.51 -0.92
C LEU A 42 25.12 -15.10 -1.80
N GLY A 43 23.92 -15.35 -1.25
CA GLY A 43 22.76 -15.83 -2.01
C GLY A 43 22.82 -17.28 -2.54
N LEU A 44 23.57 -18.19 -1.91
CA LEU A 44 23.85 -19.54 -2.45
C LEU A 44 22.68 -20.55 -2.34
N SER A 45 21.54 -20.17 -1.74
CA SER A 45 20.25 -20.86 -1.92
C SER A 45 19.24 -19.88 -2.52
N PRO A 46 19.21 -19.71 -3.85
CA PRO A 46 18.35 -18.75 -4.51
C PRO A 46 16.87 -18.97 -4.20
N ALA A 47 16.44 -20.23 -4.07
CA ALA A 47 15.05 -20.58 -3.86
C ALA A 47 14.50 -20.12 -2.50
N SER A 48 15.26 -20.28 -1.42
CA SER A 48 14.83 -19.82 -0.09
C SER A 48 14.81 -18.29 -0.01
N ALA A 49 15.85 -17.63 -0.54
CA ALA A 49 15.91 -16.17 -0.55
C ALA A 49 14.76 -15.54 -1.36
N VAL A 50 14.42 -16.10 -2.52
CA VAL A 50 13.27 -15.65 -3.32
C VAL A 50 11.95 -15.88 -2.58
N ARG A 51 11.78 -17.05 -1.95
CA ARG A 51 10.56 -17.35 -1.18
C ARG A 51 10.37 -16.35 -0.05
N ASP A 52 11.41 -16.10 0.76
CA ASP A 52 11.34 -15.22 1.91
C ASP A 52 11.07 -13.77 1.46
N PHE A 53 11.70 -13.33 0.37
CA PHE A 53 11.42 -12.04 -0.26
C PHE A 53 9.95 -11.92 -0.71
N VAL A 54 9.41 -12.92 -1.41
CA VAL A 54 8.01 -12.91 -1.88
C VAL A 54 7.02 -12.89 -0.72
N LEU A 55 7.28 -13.65 0.35
CA LEU A 55 6.44 -13.66 1.55
C LEU A 55 6.43 -12.28 2.23
N ASN A 56 7.61 -11.67 2.39
CA ASN A 56 7.75 -10.33 2.97
C ASN A 56 7.02 -9.26 2.15
N VAL A 57 7.13 -9.29 0.82
CA VAL A 57 6.34 -8.44 -0.08
C VAL A 57 4.84 -8.67 0.16
N GLY A 58 4.37 -9.92 0.10
CA GLY A 58 2.95 -10.26 0.22
C GLY A 58 2.32 -9.82 1.54
N ILE A 59 3.04 -10.00 2.64
CA ILE A 59 2.60 -9.62 4.00
C ILE A 59 2.49 -8.09 4.16
N PHE A 60 3.26 -7.30 3.42
CA PHE A 60 3.19 -5.84 3.50
C PHE A 60 2.22 -5.20 2.50
N VAL A 61 1.75 -5.92 1.48
CA VAL A 61 0.74 -5.41 0.53
C VAL A 61 -0.52 -4.88 1.22
N PRO A 62 -1.17 -5.62 2.16
CA PRO A 62 -2.38 -5.12 2.82
C PRO A 62 -2.16 -3.86 3.66
N ILE A 63 -0.96 -3.64 4.20
CA ILE A 63 -0.61 -2.37 4.88
C ILE A 63 -0.71 -1.20 3.91
N GLY A 64 -0.12 -1.35 2.72
CA GLY A 64 -0.19 -0.37 1.64
C GLY A 64 -1.63 -0.03 1.26
N VAL A 65 -2.45 -1.07 1.09
CA VAL A 65 -3.88 -0.93 0.79
C VAL A 65 -4.58 -0.12 1.89
N MET A 66 -4.39 -0.50 3.15
CA MET A 66 -5.07 0.14 4.28
C MET A 66 -4.65 1.62 4.44
N VAL A 67 -3.38 1.95 4.20
CA VAL A 67 -2.88 3.34 4.20
C VAL A 67 -3.53 4.13 3.06
N ALA A 68 -3.58 3.57 1.85
CA ALA A 68 -4.15 4.24 0.69
C ALA A 68 -5.67 4.46 0.79
N LEU A 69 -6.41 3.53 1.38
CA LEU A 69 -7.85 3.68 1.62
C LEU A 69 -8.19 4.85 2.57
N ARG A 70 -7.30 5.16 3.52
CA ARG A 70 -7.48 6.25 4.49
C ARG A 70 -7.12 7.64 3.93
N ARG A 71 -6.54 7.71 2.73
CA ARG A 71 -6.17 8.97 2.08
C ARG A 71 -7.15 9.33 0.96
N GLY A 72 -7.20 10.61 0.61
CA GLY A 72 -8.01 11.11 -0.50
C GLY A 72 -7.50 10.58 -1.85
N ALA A 73 -8.40 10.41 -2.82
CA ALA A 73 -8.07 9.86 -4.14
C ALA A 73 -7.51 10.88 -5.15
N GLY A 74 -7.36 12.15 -4.75
CA GLY A 74 -6.69 13.17 -5.58
C GLY A 74 -5.18 12.94 -5.67
N ARG A 75 -4.51 13.60 -6.62
CA ARG A 75 -3.07 13.39 -6.91
C ARG A 75 -2.17 13.62 -5.68
N ALA A 76 -2.42 14.66 -4.89
CA ALA A 76 -1.70 14.90 -3.64
C ALA A 76 -1.96 13.80 -2.59
N GLY A 77 -3.19 13.30 -2.50
CA GLY A 77 -3.55 12.21 -1.58
C GLY A 77 -2.94 10.87 -1.98
N ALA A 78 -2.83 10.61 -3.29
CA ALA A 78 -2.16 9.46 -3.87
C ALA A 78 -0.66 9.44 -3.55
N VAL A 79 0.05 10.55 -3.80
CA VAL A 79 1.48 10.66 -3.48
C VAL A 79 1.70 10.51 -1.98
N ALA A 80 0.89 11.19 -1.17
CA ALA A 80 0.97 11.08 0.29
C ALA A 80 0.69 9.65 0.78
N ALA A 81 -0.24 8.91 0.16
CA ALA A 81 -0.53 7.53 0.51
C ALA A 81 0.67 6.61 0.27
N ILE A 82 1.25 6.68 -0.93
CA ILE A 82 2.41 5.86 -1.31
C ILE A 82 3.62 6.21 -0.43
N ALA A 83 3.91 7.50 -0.25
CA ALA A 83 5.00 7.95 0.61
C ALA A 83 4.80 7.53 2.08
N THR A 84 3.58 7.64 2.62
CA THR A 84 3.28 7.17 3.99
C THR A 84 3.42 5.65 4.10
N ALA A 85 2.98 4.89 3.10
CA ALA A 85 3.07 3.44 3.11
C ALA A 85 4.52 2.95 3.07
N ILE A 86 5.32 3.50 2.15
CA ILE A 86 6.75 3.18 2.02
C ILE A 86 7.51 3.60 3.27
N GLY A 87 7.35 4.87 3.70
CA GLY A 87 8.05 5.38 4.88
C GLY A 87 7.67 4.66 6.16
N GLY A 88 6.39 4.36 6.35
CA GLY A 88 5.90 3.60 7.51
C GLY A 88 6.41 2.16 7.52
N ALA A 89 6.39 1.47 6.37
CA ALA A 89 6.92 0.13 6.26
C ALA A 89 8.44 0.08 6.45
N ALA A 90 9.18 1.05 5.90
CA ALA A 90 10.63 1.17 6.08
C ALA A 90 10.97 1.35 7.56
N ALA A 91 10.34 2.32 8.22
CA ALA A 91 10.57 2.60 9.63
C ALA A 91 10.25 1.39 10.52
N PHE A 92 9.11 0.74 10.27
CA PHE A 92 8.71 -0.45 11.02
C PHE A 92 9.65 -1.64 10.77
N SER A 93 10.05 -1.88 9.52
CA SER A 93 10.98 -2.97 9.19
C SER A 93 12.36 -2.71 9.77
N ILE A 94 12.89 -1.48 9.69
CA ILE A 94 14.18 -1.14 10.31
C ILE A 94 14.13 -1.32 11.83
N ALA A 95 13.03 -0.94 12.47
CA ALA A 95 12.85 -1.16 13.91
C ALA A 95 12.83 -2.66 14.24
N ALA A 96 12.15 -3.47 13.44
CA ALA A 96 12.12 -4.93 13.59
C ALA A 96 13.52 -5.55 13.42
N GLU A 97 14.24 -5.19 12.35
CA GLU A 97 15.62 -5.64 12.09
C GLU A 97 16.57 -5.23 13.23
N THR A 98 16.41 -4.02 13.76
CA THR A 98 17.21 -3.52 14.88
C THR A 98 16.91 -4.29 16.16
N ALA A 99 15.64 -4.63 16.42
CA ALA A 99 15.26 -5.47 17.55
C ALA A 99 15.80 -6.90 17.40
N GLN A 100 15.72 -7.45 16.19
CA GLN A 100 16.24 -8.79 15.85
C GLN A 100 17.76 -8.88 15.94
N PHE A 101 18.50 -7.78 15.74
CA PHE A 101 19.95 -7.74 15.94
C PHE A 101 20.38 -8.17 17.35
N TRP A 102 19.53 -7.93 18.37
CA TRP A 102 19.79 -8.34 19.75
C TRP A 102 19.38 -9.79 20.06
N LEU A 103 18.77 -10.48 19.10
CA LEU A 103 18.37 -11.87 19.23
C LEU A 103 19.44 -12.74 18.57
N ALA A 104 20.30 -13.37 19.38
CA ALA A 104 21.48 -14.12 18.92
C ALA A 104 21.20 -15.31 17.96
N TRP A 105 19.92 -15.66 17.78
CA TRP A 105 19.43 -16.70 16.87
C TRP A 105 18.72 -16.13 15.63
N ARG A 106 18.73 -14.81 15.42
CA ARG A 106 18.14 -14.14 14.25
C ARG A 106 19.23 -13.53 13.38
N ALA A 107 19.05 -13.63 12.07
CA ALA A 107 19.83 -12.90 11.09
C ALA A 107 19.04 -11.68 10.64
N SER A 108 19.61 -10.48 10.80
CA SER A 108 19.04 -9.27 10.21
C SER A 108 19.38 -9.19 8.72
N SER A 109 18.42 -8.73 7.91
CA SER A 109 18.51 -8.70 6.46
C SER A 109 17.97 -7.40 5.87
N LEU A 110 18.84 -6.67 5.17
CA LEU A 110 18.42 -5.49 4.41
C LEU A 110 17.44 -5.86 3.28
N ALA A 111 17.50 -7.10 2.77
CA ALA A 111 16.58 -7.58 1.75
C ALA A 111 15.13 -7.62 2.27
N ASP A 112 14.93 -7.85 3.57
CA ASP A 112 13.60 -7.89 4.19
C ASP A 112 13.01 -6.49 4.31
N VAL A 113 13.83 -5.49 4.66
CA VAL A 113 13.43 -4.07 4.61
C VAL A 113 12.99 -3.68 3.20
N VAL A 114 13.75 -4.08 2.17
CA VAL A 114 13.40 -3.81 0.77
C VAL A 114 12.10 -4.54 0.38
N ALA A 115 11.95 -5.82 0.71
CA ALA A 115 10.75 -6.58 0.42
C ALA A 115 9.49 -5.96 1.07
N ASN A 116 9.59 -5.62 2.35
CA ASN A 116 8.49 -5.02 3.13
C ASN A 116 8.09 -3.66 2.58
N THR A 117 9.06 -2.82 2.22
CA THR A 117 8.80 -1.50 1.63
C THR A 117 8.17 -1.60 0.24
N LEU A 118 8.64 -2.54 -0.59
CA LEU A 118 8.05 -2.82 -1.90
C LEU A 118 6.62 -3.33 -1.79
N GLY A 119 6.35 -4.25 -0.86
CA GLY A 119 5.00 -4.74 -0.59
C GLY A 119 4.04 -3.61 -0.24
N ALA A 120 4.40 -2.79 0.74
CA ALA A 120 3.57 -1.65 1.16
C ALA A 120 3.40 -0.61 0.05
N GLY A 121 4.46 -0.32 -0.70
CA GLY A 121 4.39 0.57 -1.88
C GLY A 121 3.45 0.04 -2.95
N ALA A 122 3.57 -1.24 -3.30
CA ALA A 122 2.74 -1.90 -4.31
C ALA A 122 1.26 -1.91 -3.91
N GLY A 123 0.93 -2.30 -2.67
CA GLY A 123 -0.45 -2.28 -2.18
C GLY A 123 -1.08 -0.88 -2.20
N ALA A 124 -0.30 0.15 -1.85
CA ALA A 124 -0.75 1.52 -1.93
C ALA A 124 -0.97 1.98 -3.38
N ALA A 125 -0.02 1.66 -4.27
CA ALA A 125 -0.10 2.01 -5.69
C ALA A 125 -1.32 1.37 -6.37
N LEU A 126 -1.51 0.06 -6.19
CA LEU A 126 -2.65 -0.68 -6.74
C LEU A 126 -3.99 -0.09 -6.28
N THR A 127 -4.09 0.29 -5.02
CA THR A 127 -5.31 0.89 -4.46
C THR A 127 -5.57 2.27 -5.04
N VAL A 128 -4.53 3.09 -5.18
CA VAL A 128 -4.64 4.43 -5.75
C VAL A 128 -5.06 4.38 -7.22
N THR A 129 -4.38 3.56 -8.03
CA THR A 129 -4.66 3.44 -9.46
C THR A 129 -6.05 2.89 -9.71
N GLY A 130 -6.46 1.85 -8.95
CA GLY A 130 -7.82 1.30 -9.02
C GLY A 130 -8.89 2.35 -8.69
N ARG A 131 -8.70 3.16 -7.63
CA ARG A 131 -9.64 4.23 -7.26
C ARG A 131 -9.72 5.33 -8.33
N GLN A 132 -8.61 5.65 -8.99
CA GLN A 132 -8.59 6.63 -10.07
C GLN A 132 -9.32 6.11 -11.31
N ALA A 133 -9.10 4.84 -11.68
CA ALA A 133 -9.79 4.20 -12.80
C ALA A 133 -11.31 4.19 -12.61
N VAL A 134 -11.79 3.78 -11.42
CA VAL A 134 -13.23 3.78 -11.10
C VAL A 134 -13.83 5.20 -11.16
N ARG A 135 -13.09 6.22 -10.70
CA ARG A 135 -13.55 7.63 -10.79
C ARG A 135 -13.61 8.15 -12.22
N ALA A 136 -12.64 7.77 -13.05
CA ALA A 136 -12.63 8.13 -14.46
C ALA A 136 -13.85 7.54 -15.18
N SER A 137 -14.22 6.29 -14.87
CA SER A 137 -15.41 5.63 -15.40
C SER A 137 -16.73 6.21 -14.86
N ALA A 138 -16.73 6.72 -13.62
CA ALA A 138 -17.92 7.25 -12.96
C ALA A 138 -18.24 8.71 -13.28
N THR A 139 -17.44 9.41 -14.09
CA THR A 139 -17.76 10.77 -14.54
C THR A 139 -18.72 10.67 -15.73
N PRO A 140 -20.04 10.89 -15.56
CA PRO A 140 -20.95 10.87 -16.70
C PRO A 140 -20.58 12.06 -17.57
N LYS A 141 -20.48 11.85 -18.89
CA LYS A 141 -20.52 12.96 -19.84
C LYS A 141 -21.90 13.60 -19.67
N THR A 142 -21.99 14.65 -18.84
CA THR A 142 -23.15 15.55 -18.76
C THR A 142 -23.19 16.36 -20.05
N GLY A 143 -23.49 15.66 -21.13
CA GLY A 143 -23.57 16.14 -22.50
C GLY A 143 -24.93 15.78 -23.06
N LEU A 144 -25.99 16.10 -22.32
CA LEU A 144 -27.26 16.47 -22.93
C LEU A 144 -27.49 17.92 -22.55
N SER A 145 -26.83 18.81 -23.29
CA SER A 145 -27.33 20.15 -23.49
C SER A 145 -28.71 20.00 -24.12
N VAL A 146 -29.77 20.05 -23.29
CA VAL A 146 -31.10 20.37 -23.77
C VAL A 146 -31.00 21.84 -24.19
N ARG A 147 -30.57 22.04 -25.44
CA ARG A 147 -30.66 23.32 -26.13
C ARG A 147 -32.16 23.60 -26.24
N SER A 148 -32.68 24.36 -25.27
CA SER A 148 -34.03 24.89 -25.32
C SER A 148 -34.11 25.83 -26.51
N THR A 149 -34.46 25.28 -27.67
CA THR A 149 -35.00 26.03 -28.80
C THR A 149 -36.45 26.39 -28.44
N SER A 150 -36.61 27.38 -27.56
CA SER A 150 -37.79 28.23 -27.53
C SER A 150 -37.39 29.44 -28.37
N ASP A 151 -37.40 29.29 -29.68
CA ASP A 151 -38.57 29.51 -30.52
C ASP A 151 -39.06 30.96 -30.37
N SER A 152 -38.58 31.74 -31.32
CA SER A 152 -38.92 33.11 -31.64
C SER A 152 -40.42 33.24 -31.90
N SER A 153 -41.16 33.84 -30.97
CA SER A 153 -42.49 34.38 -31.27
C SER A 153 -42.32 35.77 -31.91
N PRO A 154 -42.82 35.99 -33.15
CA PRO A 154 -42.86 37.32 -33.73
C PRO A 154 -43.99 38.15 -33.11
N SER A 155 -43.70 39.44 -33.02
CA SER A 155 -44.59 40.57 -32.79
C SER A 155 -45.99 40.44 -33.42
N VAL A 156 -47.02 40.74 -32.65
CA VAL A 156 -48.23 41.41 -33.17
C VAL A 156 -48.48 42.62 -32.29
N GLY A 157 -48.12 43.79 -32.83
CA GLY A 157 -48.57 45.06 -32.30
C GLY A 157 -50.06 45.21 -32.54
N ASN A 158 -50.76 45.80 -31.58
CA ASN A 158 -52.07 46.37 -31.82
C ASN A 158 -52.05 47.80 -31.31
N GLY A 159 -52.04 48.74 -32.26
CA GLY A 159 -52.32 50.14 -32.02
C GLY A 159 -53.82 50.42 -32.12
N SER A 160 -54.18 51.66 -31.78
CA SER A 160 -55.46 52.35 -32.00
C SER A 160 -56.65 51.76 -31.23
N GLU A 161 -57.46 52.49 -30.45
CA GLU A 161 -57.81 53.91 -30.38
C GLU A 161 -58.17 54.30 -28.94
#